data_AF-A0A6N7VU31-F1
#
_entry.id   AF-A0A6N7VU31-F1
#
_cell.length_a   1.000
_cell.length_b   1.000
_cell.length_c   1.000
_cell.angle_alpha   90.00
_cell.angle_beta   90.00
_cell.angle_gamma   90.00
#
_symmetry.space_group_name_H-M   'P 1'
#
loop_
_entity.id
_entity.type
_entity.pdbx_description
1 polymer ?
#
loop_
_entity_poly.entity_id
_entity_poly.type
_entity_poly.pdbx_seq_one_letter_code
_entity_poly.pdbx_strand_id
1 'polypeptide(L)'
;MEKFELKNLCDKIIENIDFMLKEYKSSKNWGIFDMIGGGLIASLVKHNKINKANSMFSKLNEDLKLLKSEIKYLEDFKLDEISNLDKFLDIGFDNIFSDIYIQNKIKSSIDKLEELRCTIEELKNNI
;
A
#
# COMPACT_ATOMS: atom_id res chain seq x y z
N MET A 1 -21.52 10.25 1.46
CA MET A 1 -20.42 10.82 0.67
C MET A 1 -20.90 11.05 -0.75
N GLU A 2 -20.60 12.21 -1.35
CA GLU A 2 -20.92 12.45 -2.77
C GLU A 2 -19.91 11.73 -3.69
N LYS A 3 -20.30 11.37 -4.93
CA LYS A 3 -19.40 10.74 -5.92
C LYS A 3 -18.08 11.52 -6.11
N PHE A 4 -18.13 12.85 -6.01
CA PHE A 4 -16.96 13.72 -6.07
C PHE A 4 -15.99 13.48 -4.90
N GLU A 5 -16.51 13.39 -3.67
CA GLU A 5 -15.71 13.09 -2.49
C GLU A 5 -15.06 11.70 -2.59
N LEU A 6 -15.79 10.71 -3.12
CA LEU A 6 -15.26 9.35 -3.30
C LEU A 6 -14.11 9.32 -4.31
N LYS A 7 -14.20 10.08 -5.40
CA LYS A 7 -13.08 10.25 -6.35
C LYS A 7 -11.87 10.91 -5.70
N ASN A 8 -12.08 11.92 -4.86
CA ASN A 8 -10.99 12.54 -4.10
C ASN A 8 -10.33 11.56 -3.11
N LEU A 9 -11.12 10.68 -2.48
CA LEU A 9 -10.58 9.63 -1.62
C LEU A 9 -9.73 8.63 -2.42
N CYS A 10 -10.18 8.23 -3.61
CA CYS A 10 -9.41 7.38 -4.52
C CYS A 10 -8.07 8.04 -4.90
N ASP A 11 -8.10 9.33 -5.26
CA ASP A 11 -6.90 10.09 -5.61
C ASP A 11 -5.89 10.15 -4.48
N LYS A 12 -6.35 10.44 -3.26
CA LYS A 12 -5.51 10.43 -2.06
C LYS A 12 -4.87 9.06 -1.82
N ILE A 13 -5.61 7.98 -2.05
CA ILE A 13 -5.07 6.61 -1.88
C ILE A 13 -4.02 6.31 -2.95
N ILE A 14 -4.26 6.67 -4.22
CA ILE A 14 -3.30 6.51 -5.31
C ILE A 14 -2.02 7.29 -5.02
N GLU A 15 -2.11 8.56 -4.58
CA GLU A 15 -0.95 9.37 -4.20
C GLU A 15 -0.12 8.72 -3.08
N ASN A 16 -0.80 8.17 -2.06
CA ASN A 16 -0.14 7.45 -0.97
C ASN A 16 0.58 6.18 -1.48
N ILE A 17 -0.05 5.42 -2.38
CA ILE A 17 0.55 4.24 -3.01
C ILE A 17 1.77 4.63 -3.84
N ASP A 18 1.69 5.68 -4.65
CA ASP A 18 2.81 6.18 -5.46
C ASP A 18 3.99 6.62 -4.60
N PHE A 19 3.71 7.30 -3.49
CA PHE A 19 4.74 7.66 -2.51
C PHE A 19 5.40 6.42 -1.89
N MET A 20 4.62 5.43 -1.48
CA MET A 20 5.14 4.15 -0.97
C MET A 20 6.00 3.44 -2.02
N LEU A 21 5.53 3.31 -3.26
CA LEU A 21 6.28 2.69 -4.36
C LEU A 21 7.63 3.38 -4.59
N LYS A 22 7.68 4.71 -4.53
CA LYS A 22 8.91 5.50 -4.63
C LYS A 22 9.88 5.21 -3.46
N GLU A 23 9.36 5.16 -2.23
CA GLU A 23 10.16 4.81 -1.04
C GLU A 23 10.70 3.36 -1.12
N TYR A 24 9.90 2.40 -1.57
CA TYR A 24 10.33 1.00 -1.73
C TYR A 24 11.34 0.82 -2.88
N LYS A 25 11.11 1.45 -4.03
CA LYS A 25 12.05 1.42 -5.17
C LYS A 25 13.38 2.08 -4.81
N SER A 26 13.37 3.18 -4.05
CA SER A 26 14.60 3.82 -3.57
C SER A 26 15.32 3.01 -2.48
N SER A 27 14.60 2.23 -1.67
CA SER A 27 15.20 1.33 -0.67
C SER A 27 15.79 0.05 -1.27
N LYS A 28 15.36 -0.38 -2.47
CA LYS A 28 16.02 -1.46 -3.25
C LYS A 28 17.49 -1.13 -3.60
N ASN A 29 17.83 0.15 -3.76
CA ASN A 29 19.22 0.58 -4.00
C ASN A 29 20.13 0.50 -2.75
N TRP A 30 19.60 0.19 -1.57
CA TRP A 30 20.40 0.01 -0.34
C TRP A 30 20.95 -1.41 -0.17
N GLY A 31 20.48 -2.40 -0.95
CA GLY A 31 21.04 -3.75 -0.94
C GLY A 31 22.52 -3.79 -1.38
N ILE A 32 22.99 -2.76 -2.10
CA ILE A 32 24.39 -2.59 -2.47
C ILE A 32 25.22 -2.00 -1.32
N PHE A 33 24.57 -1.29 -0.38
CA PHE A 33 25.23 -0.71 0.80
C PHE A 33 25.51 -1.76 1.89
N ASP A 34 24.75 -2.86 1.94
CA ASP A 34 24.96 -3.99 2.86
C ASP A 34 26.27 -4.77 2.57
N MET A 35 26.90 -4.58 1.40
CA MET A 35 28.21 -5.18 1.11
C MET A 35 29.39 -4.35 1.65
N ILE A 36 29.17 -3.11 2.11
CA ILE A 36 30.25 -2.19 2.52
C ILE A 36 29.90 -1.50 3.84
N GLY A 37 30.15 -2.16 4.98
CA GLY A 37 30.26 -1.48 6.27
C GLY A 37 29.25 -1.92 7.33
N GLY A 38 29.60 -2.96 8.08
CA GLY A 38 28.86 -3.42 9.25
C GLY A 38 28.93 -2.48 10.46
N GLY A 39 27.98 -2.68 11.38
CA GLY A 39 28.05 -2.22 12.77
C GLY A 39 27.22 -0.97 13.08
N LEU A 40 26.09 -1.14 13.77
CA LEU A 40 25.31 -0.10 14.49
C LEU A 40 24.54 0.96 13.68
N ILE A 41 25.14 1.65 12.70
CA ILE A 41 24.43 2.72 11.94
C ILE A 41 23.35 2.12 11.02
N ALA A 42 23.64 0.98 10.40
CA ALA A 42 22.69 0.27 9.56
C ALA A 42 21.42 -0.15 10.32
N SER A 43 21.55 -0.53 11.61
CA SER A 43 20.42 -1.00 12.44
C SER A 43 19.45 0.11 12.83
N LEU A 44 19.94 1.31 13.18
CA LEU A 44 19.10 2.46 13.54
C LEU A 44 18.35 3.02 12.32
N VAL A 45 19.02 3.10 11.18
CA VAL A 45 18.40 3.47 9.90
C VAL A 45 17.38 2.41 9.46
N LYS A 46 17.66 1.12 9.68
CA LYS A 46 16.69 0.02 9.46
C LYS A 46 15.43 0.20 10.30
N HIS A 47 15.56 0.46 11.59
CA HIS A 47 14.41 0.60 12.49
C HIS A 47 13.50 1.77 12.12
N ASN A 48 14.06 2.96 11.85
CA ASN A 48 13.24 4.11 11.46
C ASN A 48 12.52 3.91 10.12
N LYS A 49 13.16 3.25 9.15
CA LYS A 49 12.55 2.97 7.85
C LYS A 49 11.44 1.91 7.96
N ILE A 50 11.64 0.86 8.77
CA ILE A 50 10.60 -0.16 9.04
C ILE A 50 9.42 0.47 9.75
N ASN A 51 9.65 1.32 10.76
CA ASN A 51 8.57 2.02 11.46
C ASN A 51 7.80 2.96 10.52
N LYS A 52 8.50 3.66 9.61
CA LYS A 52 7.89 4.52 8.59
C LYS A 52 7.03 3.71 7.62
N ALA A 53 7.55 2.59 7.12
CA ALA A 53 6.82 1.65 6.26
C ALA A 53 5.55 1.11 6.96
N ASN A 54 5.66 0.69 8.21
CA ASN A 54 4.53 0.21 9.00
C ASN A 54 3.47 1.29 9.20
N SER A 55 3.89 2.53 9.49
CA SER A 55 2.96 3.65 9.62
C SER A 55 2.24 3.97 8.31
N MET A 56 2.94 3.92 7.18
CA MET A 56 2.34 4.12 5.85
C MET A 56 1.31 3.05 5.52
N PHE A 57 1.63 1.78 5.75
CA PHE A 57 0.70 0.68 5.52
C PHE A 57 -0.49 0.73 6.46
N SER A 58 -0.29 1.10 7.73
CA SER A 58 -1.40 1.29 8.68
C SER A 58 -2.36 2.35 8.15
N LYS A 59 -1.82 3.46 7.63
CA LYS A 59 -2.65 4.53 7.07
C LYS A 59 -3.38 4.10 5.80
N LEU A 60 -2.70 3.38 4.91
CA LEU A 60 -3.31 2.82 3.70
C LEU A 60 -4.47 1.88 4.05
N ASN A 61 -4.30 1.02 5.05
CA ASN A 61 -5.34 0.10 5.51
C ASN A 61 -6.59 0.84 6.00
N GLU A 62 -6.41 1.91 6.78
CA GLU A 62 -7.53 2.75 7.22
C GLU A 62 -8.25 3.40 6.03
N ASP A 63 -7.50 3.97 5.08
CA ASP A 63 -8.07 4.67 3.93
C ASP A 63 -8.81 3.67 3.00
N LEU A 64 -8.30 2.45 2.83
CA LEU A 64 -8.97 1.39 2.07
C LEU A 64 -10.22 0.85 2.77
N LYS A 65 -10.22 0.71 4.10
CA LYS A 65 -11.42 0.35 4.87
C LYS A 65 -12.49 1.40 4.74
N LEU A 66 -12.10 2.68 4.78
CA LEU A 66 -13.01 3.80 4.54
C LEU A 66 -13.57 3.71 3.11
N LEU A 67 -12.70 3.59 2.10
CA LEU A 67 -13.10 3.47 0.70
C LEU A 67 -14.11 2.34 0.49
N LYS A 68 -13.82 1.14 1.04
CA LYS A 68 -14.73 -0.01 1.00
C LYS A 68 -16.09 0.31 1.61
N SER A 69 -16.10 0.94 2.79
CA SER A 69 -17.36 1.28 3.46
C SER A 69 -18.18 2.26 2.62
N GLU A 70 -17.56 3.30 2.06
CA GLU A 70 -18.24 4.32 1.26
C GLU A 70 -18.79 3.75 -0.06
N ILE A 71 -18.03 2.89 -0.75
CA ILE A 71 -18.50 2.21 -1.96
C ILE A 71 -19.68 1.27 -1.66
N LYS A 72 -19.66 0.56 -0.53
CA LYS A 72 -20.76 -0.33 -0.14
C LYS A 72 -22.10 0.40 0.05
N TYR A 73 -22.06 1.69 0.38
CA TYR A 73 -23.26 2.52 0.48
C TYR A 73 -23.76 3.05 -0.87
N LEU A 74 -22.99 2.90 -1.95
CA LEU A 74 -23.44 3.23 -3.30
C LEU A 74 -24.14 2.01 -3.90
N GLU A 75 -25.47 2.09 -4.06
CA GLU A 75 -26.33 1.00 -4.55
C GLU A 75 -25.95 0.46 -5.95
N ASP A 76 -25.21 1.26 -6.74
CA ASP A 76 -24.84 0.95 -8.13
C ASP A 76 -23.48 0.26 -8.32
N PHE A 77 -22.69 0.03 -7.26
CA PHE A 77 -21.36 -0.55 -7.39
C PHE A 77 -21.39 -2.08 -7.48
N LYS A 78 -20.76 -2.64 -8.53
CA LYS A 78 -20.67 -4.09 -8.75
C LYS A 78 -19.87 -4.77 -7.65
N LEU A 79 -20.39 -5.87 -7.13
CA LEU A 79 -19.77 -6.73 -6.10
C LEU A 79 -18.34 -7.18 -6.46
N ASP A 80 -18.01 -7.27 -7.74
CA ASP A 80 -16.70 -7.74 -8.22
C ASP A 80 -15.54 -6.77 -7.89
N GLU A 81 -15.76 -5.45 -7.97
CA GLU A 81 -14.72 -4.46 -7.66
C GLU A 81 -14.44 -4.38 -6.16
N ILE A 82 -15.50 -4.49 -5.35
CA ILE A 82 -15.41 -4.61 -3.89
C ILE A 82 -14.70 -5.91 -3.50
N SER A 83 -14.90 -7.00 -4.26
CA SER A 83 -14.23 -8.29 -4.00
C SER A 83 -12.71 -8.22 -4.17
N ASN A 84 -12.22 -7.43 -5.13
CA ASN A 84 -10.77 -7.26 -5.32
C ASN A 84 -10.14 -6.40 -4.20
N LEU A 85 -10.84 -5.36 -3.74
CA LEU A 85 -10.44 -4.62 -2.53
C LEU A 85 -10.41 -5.52 -1.29
N ASP A 86 -11.38 -6.42 -1.15
CA ASP A 86 -11.46 -7.37 -0.03
C ASP A 86 -10.29 -8.34 -0.02
N LYS A 87 -9.93 -8.91 -1.18
CA LYS A 87 -8.72 -9.73 -1.31
C LYS A 87 -7.46 -8.96 -0.93
N PHE A 88 -7.38 -7.68 -1.29
CA PHE A 88 -6.25 -6.84 -0.90
C PHE A 88 -6.19 -6.57 0.61
N LEU A 89 -7.33 -6.29 1.23
CA LEU A 89 -7.44 -6.09 2.66
C LEU A 89 -7.12 -7.37 3.45
N ASP A 90 -7.62 -8.53 3.00
CA ASP A 90 -7.50 -9.80 3.72
C ASP A 90 -6.15 -10.51 3.46
N ILE A 91 -5.66 -10.55 2.21
CA ILE A 91 -4.46 -11.31 1.81
C ILE A 91 -3.24 -10.41 1.63
N GLY A 92 -3.46 -9.18 1.18
CA GLY A 92 -2.41 -8.19 0.93
C GLY A 92 -1.75 -7.74 2.25
N PHE A 93 -2.53 -7.30 3.22
CA PHE A 93 -1.99 -6.75 4.47
C PHE A 93 -1.44 -7.79 5.45
N ASP A 94 -2.09 -8.94 5.64
CA ASP A 94 -1.60 -9.97 6.58
C ASP A 94 -0.21 -10.48 6.21
N ASN A 95 0.07 -10.63 4.90
CA ASN A 95 1.37 -11.05 4.37
C ASN A 95 2.35 -9.89 4.12
N ILE A 96 1.92 -8.62 4.16
CA ILE A 96 2.84 -7.48 4.06
C ILE A 96 3.36 -7.13 5.46
N PHE A 97 2.49 -7.03 6.45
CA PHE A 97 2.85 -6.64 7.81
C PHE A 97 3.70 -7.69 8.54
N SER A 98 3.42 -8.97 8.33
CA SER A 98 4.16 -10.06 8.99
C SER A 98 5.56 -10.28 8.42
N ASP A 99 5.83 -9.83 7.19
CA ASP A 99 6.97 -10.29 6.40
C ASP A 99 7.98 -9.21 5.97
N ILE A 100 7.74 -7.92 6.28
CA ILE A 100 8.75 -6.85 6.13
C ILE A 100 10.08 -7.22 6.84
N TYR A 101 10.06 -8.21 7.73
CA TYR A 101 11.20 -8.80 8.39
C TYR A 101 12.20 -9.55 7.47
N ILE A 102 11.83 -9.89 6.22
CA ILE A 102 12.68 -10.67 5.30
C ILE A 102 12.95 -9.87 4.01
N GLN A 103 14.24 -9.56 3.73
CA GLN A 103 14.74 -8.77 2.59
C GLN A 103 14.12 -9.15 1.22
N ASN A 104 13.73 -10.41 1.02
CA ASN A 104 13.15 -10.90 -0.23
C ASN A 104 11.71 -10.42 -0.51
N LYS A 105 11.02 -9.78 0.45
CA LYS A 105 9.60 -9.43 0.31
C LYS A 105 9.35 -8.01 -0.21
N ILE A 106 10.36 -7.13 -0.28
CA ILE A 106 10.21 -5.76 -0.84
C ILE A 106 9.67 -5.79 -2.27
N LYS A 107 10.15 -6.73 -3.09
CA LYS A 107 9.66 -6.89 -4.47
C LYS A 107 8.19 -7.29 -4.50
N SER A 108 7.80 -8.27 -3.69
CA SER A 108 6.40 -8.72 -3.60
C SER A 108 5.47 -7.61 -3.08
N SER A 109 5.94 -6.78 -2.14
CA SER A 109 5.17 -5.63 -1.68
C SER A 109 5.01 -4.55 -2.76
N ILE A 110 6.03 -4.33 -3.61
CA ILE A 110 5.92 -3.44 -4.77
C ILE A 110 4.88 -3.98 -5.76
N ASP A 111 4.97 -5.26 -6.12
CA ASP A 111 4.05 -5.87 -7.09
C ASP A 111 2.59 -5.76 -6.60
N LYS A 112 2.35 -6.01 -5.31
CA LYS A 112 1.03 -5.83 -4.68
C LYS A 112 0.55 -4.38 -4.67
N LEU A 113 1.43 -3.43 -4.36
CA LEU A 113 1.08 -2.00 -4.38
C LEU A 113 0.73 -1.53 -5.80
N GLU A 114 1.41 -2.04 -6.82
CA GLU A 114 1.10 -1.73 -8.23
C GLU A 114 -0.26 -2.29 -8.65
N GLU A 115 -0.59 -3.53 -8.28
CA GLU A 115 -1.90 -4.14 -8.55
C GLU A 115 -3.05 -3.42 -7.80
N LEU A 116 -2.84 -3.01 -6.55
CA LEU A 116 -3.80 -2.20 -5.80
C LEU A 116 -4.04 -0.85 -6.48
N ARG A 117 -2.97 -0.19 -6.93
CA ARG A 117 -3.06 1.09 -7.65
C ARG A 117 -3.95 0.97 -8.88
N CYS A 118 -3.74 -0.07 -9.69
CA CYS A 118 -4.58 -0.33 -10.88
C CYS A 118 -6.04 -0.57 -10.49
N THR A 119 -6.29 -1.36 -9.46
CA THR A 119 -7.66 -1.64 -8.97
C THR A 119 -8.40 -0.35 -8.57
N ILE A 120 -7.72 0.57 -7.87
CA ILE A 120 -8.32 1.83 -7.43
C ILE A 120 -8.50 2.80 -8.60
N GLU A 121 -7.60 2.80 -9.58
CA GLU A 121 -7.78 3.58 -10.82
C GLU A 121 -8.99 3.10 -11.62
N GLU A 122 -9.16 1.79 -11.79
CA GLU A 122 -10.33 1.20 -12.43
C GLU A 122 -11.61 1.58 -11.69
N LEU A 123 -11.60 1.46 -10.36
CA LEU A 123 -12.74 1.84 -9.52
C LEU A 123 -13.08 3.32 -9.68
N LYS A 124 -12.08 4.20 -9.64
CA LYS A 124 -12.25 5.65 -9.85
C LYS A 124 -12.91 5.97 -11.18
N ASN A 125 -12.56 5.25 -12.24
CA ASN A 125 -13.12 5.41 -13.58
C ASN A 125 -14.59 4.95 -13.65
N ASN A 126 -15.00 4.03 -12.78
CA ASN A 126 -16.35 3.47 -12.74
C ASN A 126 -17.31 4.23 -11.78
N ILE A 127 -16.80 5.16 -10.94
CA ILE A 127 -17.63 6.08 -10.11
C ILE A 127 -18.30 7.16 -10.97
#